data_AF-A0A897N8L2-F1
#
_entry.id   AF-A0A897N8L2-F1
#
_cell.length_a   1.000
_cell.length_b   1.000
_cell.length_c   1.000
_cell.angle_alpha   90.00
_cell.angle_beta   90.00
_cell.angle_gamma   90.00
#
_symmetry.space_group_name_H-M   'P 1'
#
loop_
_entity.id
_entity.type
_entity.pdbx_description
1 polymer ?
#
loop_
_entity_poly.entity_id
_entity_poly.type
_entity_poly.pdbx_seq_one_letter_code
_entity_poly.pdbx_strand_id
1 'polypeptide(L)'
;MTHHHRHVSGEQQRRVTVHGDREVVVEFDPELTFECVDECTWCCHHGVLLYEQDFFELANHASLSDATVQRKGRDFVKREPKDREEHVDVDGQACYFLREDGLCELHAEHDWKPARCSTFPLEVSVEDGDIHVSVRDKAREHCEGLHVSDRRVIDNLEAFLPEVLWELDDPTTRKEL
;
A
#
# COMPACT_ATOMS: atom_id res chain seq x y z
N MET A 1 19.29 -28.35 35.65
CA MET A 1 18.04 -27.98 34.95
C MET A 1 18.34 -26.70 34.20
N THR A 2 18.81 -26.85 32.97
CA THR A 2 19.27 -25.72 32.15
C THR A 2 18.07 -25.20 31.37
N HIS A 3 17.58 -24.02 31.74
CA HIS A 3 16.55 -23.33 30.99
C HIS A 3 17.14 -22.88 29.65
N HIS A 4 16.69 -23.49 28.55
CA HIS A 4 16.87 -22.96 27.22
C HIS A 4 16.02 -21.70 27.09
N HIS A 5 16.67 -20.53 27.11
CA HIS A 5 16.13 -19.33 26.50
C HIS A 5 15.93 -19.61 25.01
N ARG A 6 14.67 -19.67 24.57
CA ARG A 6 14.29 -19.61 23.17
C ARG A 6 14.73 -18.24 22.63
N HIS A 7 15.64 -18.26 21.67
CA HIS A 7 15.87 -17.14 20.76
C HIS A 7 14.52 -16.75 20.13
N VAL A 8 14.17 -15.47 20.21
CA VAL A 8 13.14 -14.86 19.37
C VAL A 8 13.71 -14.89 17.94
N SER A 9 13.02 -15.57 17.02
CA SER A 9 13.42 -15.71 15.62
C SER A 9 13.60 -14.33 14.99
N GLY A 10 14.79 -14.05 14.48
CA GLY A 10 15.03 -12.88 13.64
C GLY A 10 14.23 -13.03 12.35
N GLU A 11 13.53 -11.96 11.95
CA GLU A 11 12.99 -11.83 10.61
C GLU A 11 14.14 -12.06 9.62
N GLN A 12 14.03 -13.12 8.81
CA GLN A 12 15.08 -13.48 7.87
C GLN A 12 15.02 -12.50 6.70
N GLN A 13 15.91 -11.52 6.71
CA GLN A 13 16.14 -10.63 5.57
C GLN A 13 16.51 -11.46 4.33
N ARG A 14 15.74 -11.31 3.26
CA ARG A 14 15.97 -12.03 2.00
C ARG A 14 15.92 -11.09 0.81
N ARG A 15 16.95 -11.14 -0.04
CA ARG A 15 16.96 -10.42 -1.31
C ARG A 15 16.10 -11.15 -2.36
N VAL A 16 15.20 -10.44 -3.02
CA VAL A 16 14.29 -10.96 -4.04
C VAL A 16 14.27 -10.03 -5.24
N THR A 17 14.44 -10.58 -6.44
CA THR A 17 14.27 -9.84 -7.69
C THR A 17 12.78 -9.71 -8.00
N VAL A 18 12.34 -8.49 -8.31
CA VAL A 18 10.93 -8.15 -8.52
C VAL A 18 10.67 -7.86 -10.00
N HIS A 19 11.40 -6.91 -10.58
CA HIS A 19 11.23 -6.46 -11.98
C HIS A 19 12.56 -6.49 -12.72
N GLY A 20 12.75 -7.41 -13.66
CA GLY A 20 14.01 -7.48 -14.41
C GLY A 20 15.21 -7.72 -13.50
N ASP A 21 16.03 -6.68 -13.28
CA ASP A 21 17.20 -6.65 -12.38
C ASP A 21 16.95 -5.88 -11.06
N ARG A 22 15.73 -5.38 -10.84
CA ARG A 22 15.35 -4.62 -9.64
C ARG A 22 15.09 -5.55 -8.46
N GLU A 23 15.79 -5.33 -7.37
CA GLU A 23 15.74 -6.17 -6.17
C GLU A 23 15.20 -5.41 -4.95
N VAL A 24 14.65 -6.17 -4.01
CA VAL A 24 14.28 -5.69 -2.66
C VAL A 24 14.80 -6.64 -1.58
N VAL A 25 14.97 -6.12 -0.37
CA VAL A 25 15.18 -6.90 0.85
C VAL A 25 13.83 -7.08 1.54
N VAL A 26 13.37 -8.33 1.63
CA VAL A 26 12.12 -8.71 2.30
C VAL A 26 12.37 -8.94 3.78
N GLU A 27 11.53 -8.32 4.61
CA GLU A 27 11.57 -8.35 6.07
C GLU A 27 10.22 -8.79 6.66
N PHE A 28 9.66 -9.85 6.11
CA PHE A 28 8.43 -10.45 6.62
C PHE A 28 8.46 -11.97 6.43
N ASP A 29 7.52 -12.66 7.06
CA ASP A 29 7.40 -14.11 6.98
C ASP A 29 7.20 -14.55 5.51
N PRO A 30 8.07 -15.38 4.91
CA PRO A 30 7.87 -15.83 3.54
C PRO A 30 6.55 -16.60 3.33
N GLU A 31 5.93 -17.14 4.38
CA GLU A 31 4.61 -17.78 4.32
C GLU A 31 3.45 -16.77 4.40
N LEU A 32 3.73 -15.46 4.50
CA LEU A 32 2.72 -14.40 4.44
C LEU A 32 1.93 -14.49 3.13
N THR A 33 0.62 -14.61 3.26
CA THR A 33 -0.33 -14.52 2.14
C THR A 33 -1.18 -13.27 2.27
N PHE A 34 -1.61 -12.74 1.13
CA PHE A 34 -2.48 -11.59 1.08
C PHE A 34 -3.40 -11.65 -0.14
N GLU A 35 -4.66 -11.28 0.08
CA GLU A 35 -5.62 -10.96 -0.98
C GLU A 35 -6.41 -9.72 -0.57
N CYS A 36 -6.76 -8.87 -1.53
CA CYS A 36 -7.77 -7.84 -1.27
C CYS A 36 -9.11 -8.55 -1.08
N VAL A 37 -9.69 -8.45 0.13
CA VAL A 37 -11.04 -8.94 0.41
C VAL A 37 -12.06 -7.83 0.18
N ASP A 38 -13.27 -8.24 -0.20
CA ASP A 38 -14.43 -7.36 -0.28
C ASP A 38 -14.64 -6.70 1.10
N GLU A 39 -15.15 -5.47 1.13
CA GLU A 39 -15.42 -4.67 2.34
C GLU A 39 -14.20 -4.08 3.10
N CYS A 40 -12.96 -4.51 2.82
CA CYS A 40 -11.77 -3.96 3.46
C CYS A 40 -11.36 -2.59 2.87
N THR A 41 -11.97 -1.50 3.38
CA THR A 41 -11.74 -0.12 2.89
C THR A 41 -10.81 0.73 3.76
N TRP A 42 -10.17 0.13 4.76
CA TRP A 42 -9.37 0.86 5.76
C TRP A 42 -8.27 1.75 5.14
N CYS A 43 -7.57 1.28 4.11
CA CYS A 43 -6.55 2.09 3.43
C CYS A 43 -7.14 3.32 2.72
N CYS A 44 -8.39 3.23 2.25
CA CYS A 44 -9.12 4.33 1.61
C CYS A 44 -9.54 5.43 2.58
N HIS A 45 -9.39 5.23 3.90
CA HIS A 45 -9.72 6.24 4.90
C HIS A 45 -8.56 7.20 5.17
N HIS A 46 -7.33 6.95 4.68
CA HIS A 46 -6.13 7.66 5.17
C HIS A 46 -5.57 8.75 4.24
N GLY A 47 -6.27 9.06 3.13
CA GLY A 47 -5.76 9.95 2.08
C GLY A 47 -4.55 9.34 1.35
N VAL A 48 -4.51 9.43 0.02
CA VAL A 48 -3.50 8.73 -0.78
C VAL A 48 -2.49 9.74 -1.30
N LEU A 49 -1.23 9.66 -0.85
CA LEU A 49 -0.14 10.45 -1.43
C LEU A 49 0.05 10.04 -2.89
N LEU A 50 0.17 11.02 -3.76
CA LEU A 50 0.52 10.85 -5.16
C LEU A 50 1.99 11.21 -5.33
N TYR A 51 2.78 10.29 -5.87
CA TYR A 51 4.07 10.65 -6.45
C TYR A 51 3.83 11.42 -7.77
N GLU A 52 4.86 12.10 -8.27
CA GLU A 52 4.73 12.89 -9.51
C GLU A 52 4.20 12.05 -10.68
N GLN A 53 4.68 10.81 -10.80
CA GLN A 53 4.21 9.88 -11.83
C GLN A 53 2.75 9.46 -11.59
N ASP A 54 2.35 9.20 -10.34
CA ASP A 54 0.94 8.91 -10.01
C ASP A 54 0.04 10.10 -10.38
N PHE A 55 0.52 11.33 -10.17
CA PHE A 55 -0.22 12.54 -10.45
C PHE A 55 -0.45 12.72 -11.96
N PHE A 56 0.59 12.48 -12.77
CA PHE A 56 0.45 12.51 -14.22
C PHE A 56 -0.45 11.39 -14.74
N GLU A 57 -0.31 10.18 -14.20
CA GLU A 57 -1.16 9.06 -14.61
C GLU A 57 -2.61 9.30 -14.20
N LEU A 58 -2.85 9.84 -13.00
CA LEU A 58 -4.20 10.19 -12.54
C LEU A 58 -4.90 11.20 -13.46
N ALA A 59 -4.15 12.09 -14.11
CA ALA A 59 -4.70 13.06 -15.06
C ALA A 59 -5.33 12.41 -16.31
N ASN A 60 -4.95 11.16 -16.63
CA ASN A 60 -5.56 10.39 -17.71
C ASN A 60 -6.90 9.76 -17.31
N HIS A 61 -7.16 9.64 -16.01
CA HIS A 61 -8.31 8.92 -15.45
C HIS A 61 -9.35 9.84 -14.80
N ALA A 62 -8.93 10.99 -14.28
CA ALA A 62 -9.81 11.88 -13.52
C ALA A 62 -9.43 13.36 -13.60
N SER A 63 -10.39 14.23 -13.27
CA SER A 63 -10.17 15.65 -13.07
C SER A 63 -9.30 15.88 -11.83
N LEU A 64 -8.05 16.31 -12.03
CA LEU A 64 -7.11 16.53 -10.92
C LEU A 64 -7.61 17.58 -9.92
N SER A 65 -8.26 18.65 -10.39
CA SER A 65 -8.81 19.69 -9.51
C SER A 65 -9.93 19.17 -8.62
N ASP A 66 -10.65 18.16 -9.07
CA ASP A 66 -11.73 17.55 -8.30
C ASP A 66 -11.19 16.46 -7.39
N ALA A 67 -10.27 15.63 -7.86
CA ALA A 67 -9.83 14.43 -7.15
C ALA A 67 -8.70 14.70 -6.13
N THR A 68 -7.95 15.78 -6.27
CA THR A 68 -6.71 15.99 -5.50
C THR A 68 -6.73 17.20 -4.58
N VAL A 69 -5.85 17.17 -3.58
CA VAL A 69 -5.59 18.28 -2.66
C VAL A 69 -4.11 18.35 -2.34
N GLN A 70 -3.57 19.56 -2.29
CA GLN A 70 -2.18 19.77 -1.89
C GLN A 70 -2.06 20.02 -0.37
N ARG A 71 -1.08 19.36 0.26
CA ARG A 71 -0.70 19.55 1.67
C ARG A 71 0.82 19.51 1.81
N LYS A 72 1.40 20.53 2.46
CA LYS A 72 2.86 20.66 2.67
C LYS A 72 3.67 20.46 1.37
N GLY A 73 3.16 20.97 0.24
CA GLY A 73 3.82 20.86 -1.07
C GLY A 73 3.76 19.47 -1.72
N ARG A 74 2.88 18.58 -1.23
CA ARG A 74 2.66 17.24 -1.80
C ARG A 74 1.20 17.07 -2.20
N ASP A 75 0.97 16.31 -3.26
CA ASP A 75 -0.36 16.05 -3.79
C ASP A 75 -0.95 14.76 -3.21
N PHE A 76 -2.22 14.82 -2.87
CA PHE A 76 -2.96 13.69 -2.32
C PHE A 76 -4.28 13.52 -3.05
N VAL A 77 -4.73 12.29 -3.24
CA VAL A 77 -6.16 12.04 -3.47
C VAL A 77 -6.91 12.51 -2.23
N LYS A 78 -7.88 13.41 -2.44
CA LYS A 78 -8.63 13.98 -1.34
C LYS A 78 -9.55 12.92 -0.71
N ARG A 79 -9.78 13.11 0.58
CA ARG A 79 -10.97 12.54 1.23
C ARG A 79 -12.13 13.50 1.05
N GLU A 80 -13.33 12.95 0.98
CA GLU A 80 -14.56 13.73 0.96
C GLU A 80 -15.67 13.05 1.74
N PRO A 81 -16.66 13.82 2.24
CA PRO A 81 -17.88 13.25 2.80
C PRO A 81 -18.58 12.36 1.77
N LYS A 82 -19.07 11.20 2.21
CA LYS A 82 -19.94 10.34 1.42
C LYS A 82 -21.32 10.28 2.07
N ASP A 83 -22.38 10.24 1.27
CA ASP A 83 -23.77 10.17 1.76
C ASP A 83 -24.17 8.71 2.07
N ARG A 84 -23.42 8.06 2.96
CA ARG A 84 -23.60 6.65 3.38
C ARG A 84 -22.90 6.36 4.70
N GLU A 85 -23.31 5.28 5.38
CA GLU A 85 -22.72 4.83 6.64
C GLU A 85 -21.66 3.72 6.46
N GLU A 86 -21.71 3.02 5.33
CA GLU A 86 -20.77 1.94 5.00
C GLU A 86 -19.57 2.45 4.20
N HIS A 87 -18.42 1.78 4.34
CA HIS A 87 -17.20 2.11 3.60
C HIS A 87 -16.78 3.58 3.73
N VAL A 88 -16.89 4.12 4.94
CA VAL A 88 -16.44 5.45 5.35
C VAL A 88 -15.73 5.36 6.70
N ASP A 89 -14.88 6.34 6.98
CA ASP A 89 -14.25 6.49 8.29
C ASP A 89 -15.22 7.06 9.34
N VAL A 90 -14.79 7.16 10.59
CA VAL A 90 -15.59 7.64 11.73
C VAL A 90 -16.14 9.07 11.56
N ASP A 91 -15.59 9.85 10.63
CA ASP A 91 -16.02 11.20 10.29
C ASP A 91 -16.95 11.25 9.05
N GLY A 92 -17.37 10.09 8.54
CA GLY A 92 -18.20 9.97 7.34
C GLY A 92 -17.46 10.28 6.04
N GLN A 93 -16.13 10.36 6.06
CA GLN A 93 -15.32 10.62 4.88
C GLN A 93 -14.61 9.37 4.36
N ALA A 94 -14.39 9.33 3.06
CA ALA A 94 -13.56 8.33 2.41
C ALA A 94 -12.80 8.91 1.22
N CYS A 95 -11.90 8.12 0.64
CA CYS A 95 -11.24 8.43 -0.63
C CYS A 95 -12.25 8.84 -1.71
N TYR A 96 -11.89 9.83 -2.50
CA TYR A 96 -12.67 10.29 -3.67
C TYR A 96 -13.15 9.12 -4.55
N PHE A 97 -12.25 8.19 -4.88
CA PHE A 97 -12.50 7.05 -5.77
C PHE A 97 -13.12 5.81 -5.08
N LEU A 98 -13.53 5.91 -3.82
CA LEU A 98 -14.18 4.78 -3.14
C LEU A 98 -15.68 4.76 -3.47
N ARG A 99 -16.10 3.72 -4.20
CA ARG A 99 -17.49 3.49 -4.60
C ARG A 99 -18.34 2.94 -3.46
N GLU A 100 -19.65 2.88 -3.67
CA GLU A 100 -20.64 2.40 -2.69
C GLU A 100 -20.51 0.91 -2.38
N ASP A 101 -19.97 0.13 -3.32
CA ASP A 101 -19.68 -1.30 -3.16
C ASP A 101 -18.33 -1.57 -2.47
N GLY A 102 -17.68 -0.54 -1.92
CA GLY A 102 -16.37 -0.66 -1.28
C GLY A 102 -15.21 -0.87 -2.25
N LEU A 103 -15.45 -0.84 -3.57
CA LEU A 103 -14.40 -1.00 -4.58
C LEU A 103 -13.78 0.33 -4.98
N CYS A 104 -12.52 0.27 -5.39
CA CYS A 104 -11.79 1.42 -5.92
C CYS A 104 -12.12 1.61 -7.41
N GLU A 105 -12.68 2.77 -7.77
CA GLU A 105 -13.05 3.12 -9.14
C GLU A 105 -11.88 3.03 -10.12
N LEU A 106 -10.72 3.61 -9.75
CA LEU A 106 -9.51 3.58 -10.60
C LEU A 106 -9.11 2.16 -11.00
N HIS A 107 -9.21 1.21 -10.06
CA HIS A 107 -8.86 -0.16 -10.33
C HIS A 107 -9.94 -0.90 -11.11
N ALA A 108 -11.21 -0.68 -10.73
CA ALA A 108 -12.34 -1.32 -11.39
C ALA A 108 -12.46 -0.92 -12.87
N GLU A 109 -12.12 0.33 -13.19
CA GLU A 109 -12.31 0.89 -14.54
C GLU A 109 -11.03 0.93 -15.37
N HIS A 110 -9.86 1.03 -14.73
CA HIS A 110 -8.59 1.24 -15.43
C HIS A 110 -7.49 0.24 -15.06
N ASP A 111 -7.79 -0.74 -14.20
CA ASP A 111 -6.81 -1.70 -13.66
C ASP A 111 -5.57 -1.01 -13.06
N TRP A 112 -5.76 0.20 -12.53
CA TRP A 112 -4.67 1.03 -12.03
C TRP A 112 -4.98 1.58 -10.64
N LYS A 113 -3.92 1.76 -9.84
CA LYS A 113 -3.96 2.42 -8.53
C LYS A 113 -2.67 3.21 -8.32
N PRO A 114 -2.69 4.32 -7.56
CA PRO A 114 -1.47 5.00 -7.15
C PRO A 114 -0.51 4.07 -6.42
N ALA A 115 0.79 4.31 -6.52
CA ALA A 115 1.80 3.41 -5.96
C ALA A 115 1.65 3.17 -4.46
N ARG A 116 1.20 4.18 -3.70
CA ARG A 116 0.92 4.04 -2.26
C ARG A 116 -0.23 3.06 -1.97
N CYS A 117 -1.21 2.94 -2.86
CA CYS A 117 -2.30 1.96 -2.74
C CYS A 117 -1.83 0.57 -3.15
N SER A 118 -1.06 0.45 -4.24
CA SER A 118 -0.55 -0.83 -4.73
C SER A 118 0.38 -1.52 -3.74
N THR A 119 1.16 -0.73 -2.99
CA THR A 119 2.07 -1.23 -1.95
C THR A 119 1.36 -1.76 -0.71
N PHE A 120 0.06 -1.55 -0.51
CA PHE A 120 -0.64 -2.10 0.66
C PHE A 120 -0.78 -3.63 0.56
N PRO A 121 -0.55 -4.42 1.63
CA PRO A 121 -0.33 -4.03 3.04
C PRO A 121 1.13 -3.74 3.42
N LEU A 122 2.03 -3.73 2.45
CA LEU A 122 3.46 -3.58 2.63
C LEU A 122 3.86 -2.14 2.93
N GLU A 123 5.00 -2.04 3.61
CA GLU A 123 5.74 -0.81 3.83
C GLU A 123 7.08 -0.91 3.12
N VAL A 124 7.39 0.12 2.35
CA VAL A 124 8.69 0.31 1.71
C VAL A 124 9.50 1.34 2.51
N SER A 125 10.76 1.02 2.78
CA SER A 125 11.80 1.91 3.32
C SER A 125 13.10 1.77 2.50
N VAL A 126 14.04 2.71 2.69
CA VAL A 126 15.38 2.63 2.10
C VAL A 126 16.42 2.55 3.20
N GLU A 127 17.27 1.53 3.14
CA GLU A 127 18.40 1.34 4.05
C GLU A 127 19.64 0.99 3.24
N ASP A 128 20.75 1.70 3.47
CA ASP A 128 22.02 1.53 2.74
C ASP A 128 21.91 1.57 1.19
N GLY A 129 20.86 2.21 0.68
CA GLY A 129 20.57 2.32 -0.77
C GLY A 129 19.76 1.15 -1.34
N ASP A 130 19.44 0.14 -0.53
CA ASP A 130 18.54 -0.95 -0.89
C ASP A 130 17.08 -0.61 -0.49
N ILE A 131 16.12 -1.11 -1.26
CA ILE A 131 14.69 -1.03 -0.92
C ILE A 131 14.36 -2.19 0.02
N HIS A 132 13.92 -1.85 1.24
CA HIS A 132 13.45 -2.80 2.24
C HIS A 132 11.93 -2.84 2.24
N VAL A 133 11.37 -4.04 2.38
CA VAL A 133 9.93 -4.29 2.30
C VAL A 133 9.48 -5.10 3.49
N SER A 134 8.65 -4.50 4.33
CA SER A 134 8.05 -5.10 5.52
C SER A 134 6.52 -5.01 5.44
N VAL A 135 5.81 -5.51 6.47
CA VAL A 135 4.35 -5.35 6.58
C VAL A 135 4.06 -4.18 7.51
N ARG A 136 3.20 -3.25 7.08
CA ARG A 136 2.76 -2.13 7.93
C ARG A 136 2.18 -2.66 9.25
N ASP A 137 2.62 -2.10 10.38
CA ASP A 137 2.07 -2.47 11.70
C ASP A 137 0.54 -2.36 11.74
N LYS A 138 0.00 -1.28 11.17
CA LYS A 138 -1.45 -1.07 11.07
C LYS A 138 -2.16 -2.09 10.19
N ALA A 139 -1.50 -2.61 9.16
CA ALA A 139 -2.08 -3.70 8.39
C ALA A 139 -2.15 -4.99 9.21
N ARG A 140 -1.15 -5.28 10.06
CA ARG A 140 -1.21 -6.44 10.97
C ARG A 140 -2.38 -6.35 11.96
N GLU A 141 -2.77 -5.13 12.34
CA GLU A 141 -3.88 -4.89 13.29
C GLU A 141 -5.26 -4.88 12.62
N HIS A 142 -5.36 -4.41 11.38
CA HIS A 142 -6.64 -4.02 10.78
C HIS A 142 -6.92 -4.63 9.40
N CYS A 143 -5.94 -5.26 8.76
CA CYS A 143 -6.11 -5.79 7.42
C CYS A 143 -6.68 -7.21 7.48
N GLU A 144 -7.95 -7.34 7.09
CA GLU A 144 -8.63 -8.63 6.97
C GLU A 144 -8.14 -9.46 5.79
N GLY A 145 -7.36 -8.86 4.87
CA GLY A 145 -6.77 -9.55 3.73
C GLY A 145 -5.52 -10.37 4.04
N LEU A 146 -4.99 -10.33 5.26
CA LEU A 146 -3.79 -11.10 5.64
C LEU A 146 -4.16 -12.55 6.00
N HIS A 147 -3.39 -13.52 5.50
CA HIS A 147 -3.55 -14.95 5.82
C HIS A 147 -4.88 -15.59 5.39
N VAL A 148 -5.60 -14.99 4.44
CA VAL A 148 -6.91 -15.48 3.98
C VAL A 148 -6.91 -16.20 2.64
N SER A 149 -5.79 -16.15 1.91
CA SER A 149 -5.63 -16.81 0.61
C SER A 149 -4.36 -17.66 0.57
N ASP A 150 -4.18 -18.40 -0.52
CA ASP A 150 -2.93 -19.13 -0.82
C ASP A 150 -1.92 -18.24 -1.57
N ARG A 151 -2.27 -16.99 -1.90
CA ARG A 151 -1.42 -16.07 -2.67
C ARG A 151 -0.31 -15.51 -1.78
N ARG A 152 0.84 -16.16 -1.83
CA ARG A 152 2.05 -15.73 -1.10
C ARG A 152 2.55 -14.40 -1.62
N VAL A 153 2.75 -13.45 -0.73
CA VAL A 153 3.21 -12.10 -1.08
C VAL A 153 4.58 -12.14 -1.73
N ILE A 154 5.50 -12.94 -1.17
CA ILE A 154 6.89 -13.04 -1.65
C ILE A 154 6.97 -13.55 -3.11
N ASP A 155 6.03 -14.40 -3.52
CA ASP A 155 5.98 -14.97 -4.87
C ASP A 155 5.27 -14.04 -5.87
N ASN A 156 4.68 -12.93 -5.38
CA ASN A 156 3.82 -12.01 -6.15
C ASN A 156 4.23 -10.54 -5.99
N LEU A 157 5.48 -10.26 -5.58
CA LEU A 157 5.96 -8.91 -5.24
C LEU A 157 5.75 -7.88 -6.37
N GLU A 158 5.80 -8.31 -7.64
CA GLU A 158 5.57 -7.44 -8.80
C GLU A 158 4.19 -6.76 -8.77
N ALA A 159 3.18 -7.41 -8.19
CA ALA A 159 1.83 -6.87 -8.08
C ALA A 159 1.69 -5.83 -6.95
N PHE A 160 2.62 -5.82 -6.00
CA PHE A 160 2.61 -4.92 -4.85
C PHE A 160 3.59 -3.76 -4.98
N LEU A 161 4.70 -3.98 -5.69
CA LEU A 161 5.81 -3.04 -5.78
C LEU A 161 5.88 -2.48 -7.19
N PRO A 162 5.17 -1.38 -7.50
CA PRO A 162 5.20 -0.82 -8.85
C PRO A 162 6.58 -0.28 -9.19
N GLU A 163 6.94 -0.36 -10.47
CA GLU A 163 8.26 0.01 -11.01
C GLU A 163 8.71 1.43 -10.64
N VAL A 164 7.76 2.37 -10.50
CA VAL A 164 8.01 3.75 -10.07
C VAL A 164 8.82 3.84 -8.77
N LEU A 165 8.73 2.86 -7.86
CA LEU A 165 9.47 2.90 -6.60
C LEU A 165 10.99 2.97 -6.80
N TRP A 166 11.53 2.44 -7.90
CA TRP A 166 12.96 2.53 -8.21
C TRP A 166 13.36 3.83 -8.91
N GLU A 167 12.39 4.64 -9.31
CA GLU A 167 12.59 5.90 -10.02
C GLU A 167 12.46 7.11 -9.10
N LEU A 168 11.96 6.91 -7.87
CA LEU A 168 11.81 7.94 -6.86
C LEU A 168 13.15 8.21 -6.15
N ASP A 169 13.42 9.49 -5.87
CA ASP A 169 14.52 9.90 -4.98
C ASP A 169 14.37 9.30 -3.57
N ASP A 170 13.12 9.15 -3.11
CA ASP A 170 12.76 8.51 -1.83
C ASP A 170 11.45 7.71 -1.97
N PRO A 171 11.54 6.37 -2.18
CA PRO A 171 10.39 5.49 -2.24
C PRO A 171 9.78 5.13 -0.89
N THR A 172 10.29 5.67 0.23
CA THR A 172 9.76 5.38 1.55
C THR A 172 8.27 5.72 1.60
N THR A 173 7.47 4.73 1.98
CA THR A 173 6.00 4.87 2.07
C THR A 173 5.51 5.20 3.48
N ARG A 174 6.40 5.13 4.48
CA ARG A 174 6.18 5.66 5.82
C ARG A 174 6.30 7.17 5.81
N LYS A 175 5.19 7.86 5.57
CA LYS A 175 5.14 9.32 5.59
C LYS A 175 4.12 9.75 6.64
N GLU A 176 4.62 10.20 7.78
CA GLU A 176 3.81 10.88 8.79
C GLU A 176 3.36 12.24 8.23
N LEU A 177 2.08 12.58 8.43
CA LEU A 177 1.50 13.85 8.01
C LEU A 177 1.97 15.01 8.87
#